data_AF-A0A8T3NDM0-F1
#
_entry.id   AF-A0A8T3NDM0-F1
#
_cell.length_a   1.000
_cell.length_b   1.000
_cell.length_c   1.000
_cell.angle_alpha   90.00
_cell.angle_beta   90.00
_cell.angle_gamma   90.00
#
_symmetry.space_group_name_H-M   'P 1'
#
loop_
_entity.id
_entity.type
_entity.pdbx_description
1 polymer ?
#
loop_
_entity_poly.entity_id
_entity_poly.type
_entity_poly.pdbx_seq_one_letter_code
_entity_poly.pdbx_strand_id
1 'polypeptide(L)'
;MADGRNGAARNGVNRNGAARRKSGDEQVLLKRRAWEEKAAAAPERMPRFMTTSSEPIARLYDPTDLTDWDHQRDLGLPGEYPFTRGVHPTGYRGKLWTMRMFAGFGSAEETNARFKYLLEHGQTGLSVAFDMPTLYGYDTDDPNGMGEYGTCGVAISSLADMELLFDGIPIGDVSTSMTITSPAAVVWAMYLVIAEKRGIPLEQLQGTIQNDILKEYTAQNEYIFPPEPSMRLVVDTVEFGIKHVPKWNTISISGYHIREAGANALQELAFTLADGAEYVRWCVERGLDVDSFAPRLSFFFDFHNDFFEEIAKARAARRIWARLMREHFGAKSPRSWWLRFHSQTAGVSLFEQQPELNIIRTTIQALASVLGGTQSLHTNSLDEAIALPSDYAARIALRTQQIIAHESGVANTVDPLGGSYYLESLT
;
A
#
# COMPACT_ATOMS: atom_id res chain seq x y z
N MET A 1 46.48 -46.59 3.53
CA MET A 1 47.10 -46.71 2.20
C MET A 1 45.96 -46.99 1.23
N ALA A 2 45.50 -45.99 0.48
CA ALA A 2 45.90 -45.69 -0.92
C ALA A 2 45.48 -46.84 -1.86
N ASP A 3 44.81 -46.69 -2.98
CA ASP A 3 44.68 -45.59 -3.96
C ASP A 3 43.48 -45.99 -4.87
N GLY A 4 42.55 -45.12 -5.28
CA GLY A 4 42.74 -44.26 -6.44
C GLY A 4 42.19 -44.90 -7.73
N ARG A 5 40.99 -44.48 -8.19
CA ARG A 5 40.67 -44.29 -9.61
C ARG A 5 39.42 -43.44 -9.83
N ASN A 6 39.66 -42.39 -10.60
CA ASN A 6 38.84 -41.23 -10.95
C ASN A 6 38.16 -41.48 -12.31
N GLY A 7 37.03 -40.82 -12.63
CA GLY A 7 36.37 -41.04 -13.92
C GLY A 7 35.08 -40.27 -14.26
N ALA A 8 35.09 -38.94 -14.13
CA ALA A 8 34.34 -37.98 -14.95
C ALA A 8 32.80 -38.11 -15.12
N ALA A 9 32.03 -37.45 -14.24
CA ALA A 9 30.69 -36.96 -14.58
C ALA A 9 30.80 -35.56 -15.18
N ARG A 10 30.34 -35.42 -16.43
CA ARG A 10 30.40 -34.20 -17.25
C ARG A 10 29.53 -33.10 -16.64
N ASN A 11 30.16 -31.99 -16.24
CA ASN A 11 29.50 -30.68 -16.15
C ASN A 11 29.11 -30.21 -17.57
N GLY A 12 27.93 -30.62 -18.01
CA GLY A 12 27.28 -30.08 -19.20
C GLY A 12 26.73 -28.69 -18.90
N VAL A 13 27.57 -27.67 -18.93
CA VAL A 13 27.10 -26.28 -19.01
C VAL A 13 26.23 -26.19 -20.27
N ASN A 14 25.00 -25.72 -20.09
CA ASN A 14 23.95 -25.59 -21.09
C ASN A 14 24.33 -24.53 -22.17
N ARG A 15 25.32 -24.84 -23.01
CA ARG A 15 25.79 -23.97 -24.11
C ARG A 15 24.76 -23.84 -25.24
N ASN A 16 23.86 -24.81 -25.39
CA ASN A 16 22.82 -24.81 -26.42
C ASN A 16 21.66 -23.83 -26.13
N GLY A 17 21.33 -23.59 -24.86
CA GLY A 17 20.30 -22.60 -24.47
C GLY A 17 20.75 -21.17 -24.75
N ALA A 18 21.99 -20.83 -24.41
CA ALA A 18 22.55 -19.49 -24.63
C ALA A 18 22.74 -19.15 -26.11
N ALA A 19 23.18 -20.12 -26.92
CA ALA A 19 23.33 -19.94 -28.37
C ALA A 19 21.96 -19.79 -29.09
N ARG A 20 20.93 -20.54 -28.67
CA ARG A 20 19.56 -20.40 -29.21
C ARG A 20 18.90 -19.09 -28.83
N ARG A 21 19.10 -18.58 -27.60
CA ARG A 21 18.61 -17.26 -27.17
C ARG A 21 19.23 -16.15 -28.04
N LYS A 22 20.56 -16.17 -28.20
CA LYS A 22 21.26 -15.20 -29.07
C LYS A 22 20.74 -15.19 -30.52
N SER A 23 20.46 -16.35 -31.11
CA SER A 23 19.89 -16.42 -32.46
C SER A 23 18.43 -15.95 -32.54
N GLY A 24 17.65 -16.10 -31.46
CA GLY A 24 16.27 -15.62 -31.38
C GLY A 24 16.21 -14.10 -31.22
N ASP A 25 17.08 -13.55 -30.38
CA ASP A 25 17.17 -12.11 -30.13
C ASP A 25 17.62 -11.36 -31.40
N GLU A 26 18.53 -11.93 -32.18
CA GLU A 26 18.96 -11.35 -33.46
C GLU A 26 17.82 -11.26 -34.48
N GLN A 27 16.96 -12.28 -34.55
CA GLN A 27 15.77 -12.25 -35.41
C GLN A 27 14.73 -11.23 -34.95
N VAL A 28 14.54 -11.09 -33.62
CA VAL A 28 13.65 -10.07 -33.04
C VAL A 28 14.17 -8.67 -33.37
N LEU A 29 15.47 -8.42 -33.19
CA LEU A 29 16.10 -7.13 -33.52
C LEU A 29 15.96 -6.77 -35.00
N LEU A 30 16.17 -7.72 -35.91
CA LEU A 30 16.00 -7.48 -37.35
C LEU A 30 14.55 -7.12 -37.70
N LYS A 31 13.59 -7.85 -37.13
CA LYS A 31 12.16 -7.57 -37.31
C LYS A 31 11.77 -6.22 -36.71
N ARG A 32 12.32 -5.87 -35.54
CA ARG A 32 12.10 -4.58 -34.88
C ARG A 32 12.60 -3.43 -35.74
N ARG A 33 13.84 -3.49 -36.25
CA ARG A 33 14.39 -2.44 -37.13
C ARG A 33 13.53 -2.19 -38.36
N ALA A 34 13.12 -3.25 -39.05
CA ALA A 34 12.22 -3.13 -40.20
C ALA A 34 10.86 -2.50 -39.83
N TRP A 35 10.35 -2.80 -38.63
CA TRP A 35 9.13 -2.16 -38.11
C TRP A 35 9.36 -0.70 -37.74
N GLU A 36 10.49 -0.35 -37.10
CA GLU A 36 10.84 1.01 -36.71
C GLU A 36 10.96 1.94 -37.92
N GLU A 37 11.59 1.47 -39.01
CA GLU A 37 11.65 2.20 -40.29
C GLU A 37 10.24 2.51 -40.84
N LYS A 38 9.34 1.53 -40.80
CA LYS A 38 7.95 1.72 -41.22
C LYS A 38 7.20 2.66 -40.28
N ALA A 39 7.40 2.53 -38.98
CA ALA A 39 6.71 3.33 -37.97
C ALA A 39 7.18 4.79 -37.98
N ALA A 40 8.45 5.06 -38.32
CA ALA A 40 8.99 6.41 -38.46
C ALA A 40 8.32 7.23 -39.57
N ALA A 41 7.67 6.58 -40.55
CA ALA A 41 6.90 7.26 -41.58
C ALA A 41 5.56 7.83 -41.09
N ALA A 42 5.08 7.44 -39.91
CA ALA A 42 3.86 7.96 -39.30
C ALA A 42 4.22 8.95 -38.17
N PRO A 43 3.71 10.20 -38.20
CA PRO A 43 4.00 11.16 -37.16
C PRO A 43 3.29 10.78 -35.84
N GLU A 44 3.98 10.97 -34.72
CA GLU A 44 3.39 10.83 -33.39
C GLU A 44 2.84 12.16 -32.87
N ARG A 45 1.84 12.08 -31.98
CA ARG A 45 1.17 13.26 -31.39
C ARG A 45 2.10 14.14 -30.55
N MET A 46 3.21 13.61 -30.07
CA MET A 46 4.19 14.31 -29.23
C MET A 46 5.60 13.85 -29.61
N PRO A 47 6.62 14.70 -29.43
CA PRO A 47 8.01 14.34 -29.72
C PRO A 47 8.59 13.34 -28.72
N ARG A 48 8.01 13.25 -27.51
CA ARG A 48 8.42 12.33 -26.45
C ARG A 48 7.20 11.92 -25.63
N PHE A 49 7.17 10.66 -25.22
CA PHE A 49 6.23 10.11 -24.25
C PHE A 49 7.00 9.78 -22.98
N MET A 50 6.40 10.06 -21.83
CA MET A 50 7.00 9.77 -20.54
C MET A 50 5.92 9.50 -19.50
N THR A 51 6.30 8.83 -18.42
CA THR A 51 5.46 8.65 -17.25
C THR A 51 5.31 9.94 -16.44
N THR A 52 4.49 9.94 -15.39
CA THR A 52 4.41 11.09 -14.47
C THR A 52 5.72 11.34 -13.71
N SER A 53 6.56 10.33 -13.50
CA SER A 53 7.93 10.51 -12.97
C SER A 53 8.97 10.89 -14.02
N SER A 54 8.55 11.28 -15.22
CA SER A 54 9.42 11.68 -16.33
C SER A 54 10.26 10.55 -16.94
N GLU A 55 9.93 9.29 -16.67
CA GLU A 55 10.59 8.15 -17.30
C GLU A 55 10.20 8.03 -18.77
N PRO A 56 11.16 8.02 -19.72
CA PRO A 56 10.84 7.88 -21.14
C PRO A 56 10.10 6.57 -21.44
N ILE A 57 9.03 6.65 -22.22
CA ILE A 57 8.28 5.49 -22.69
C ILE A 57 8.59 5.26 -24.16
N ALA A 58 9.12 4.08 -24.48
CA ALA A 58 9.32 3.67 -25.87
C ALA A 58 7.99 3.33 -26.54
N ARG A 59 7.93 3.49 -27.88
CA ARG A 59 6.74 3.16 -28.67
C ARG A 59 6.34 1.69 -28.57
N LEU A 60 7.33 0.80 -28.43
CA LEU A 60 7.16 -0.64 -28.37
C LEU A 60 8.21 -1.22 -27.42
N TYR A 61 7.76 -2.18 -26.62
CA TYR A 61 8.62 -3.03 -25.80
C TYR A 61 8.49 -4.48 -26.27
N ASP A 62 9.59 -5.20 -26.35
CA ASP A 62 9.71 -6.59 -26.78
C ASP A 62 10.75 -7.33 -25.89
N PRO A 63 11.02 -8.64 -26.11
CA PRO A 63 11.98 -9.38 -25.29
C PRO A 63 13.38 -8.77 -25.19
N THR A 64 13.80 -7.98 -26.18
CA THR A 64 15.14 -7.39 -26.25
C THR A 64 15.30 -6.14 -25.37
N ASP A 65 14.20 -5.55 -24.89
CA ASP A 65 14.25 -4.44 -23.93
C ASP A 65 14.50 -4.93 -22.49
N LEU A 66 14.28 -6.21 -22.21
CA LEU A 66 14.54 -6.81 -20.89
C LEU A 66 16.02 -7.23 -20.76
N THR A 67 16.91 -6.23 -20.72
CA THR A 67 18.37 -6.46 -20.60
C THR A 67 18.73 -7.03 -19.23
N ASP A 68 19.55 -8.08 -19.19
CA ASP A 68 19.97 -8.78 -17.96
C ASP A 68 18.83 -9.27 -17.04
N TRP A 69 17.61 -9.37 -17.57
CA TRP A 69 16.43 -9.81 -16.85
C TRP A 69 16.35 -11.34 -16.81
N ASP A 70 16.07 -11.88 -15.62
CA ASP A 70 15.83 -13.31 -15.45
C ASP A 70 14.44 -13.56 -14.85
N HIS A 71 13.64 -14.35 -15.57
CA HIS A 71 12.25 -14.64 -15.18
C HIS A 71 12.15 -15.26 -13.77
N GLN A 72 13.06 -16.15 -13.40
CA GLN A 72 12.99 -16.80 -12.09
C GLN A 72 13.43 -15.87 -10.97
N ARG A 73 14.48 -15.07 -11.20
CA ARG A 73 15.06 -14.14 -10.22
C ARG A 73 14.22 -12.89 -9.99
N ASP A 74 13.72 -12.27 -11.07
CA ASP A 74 13.17 -10.91 -11.02
C ASP A 74 11.64 -10.88 -10.97
N LEU A 75 10.99 -11.89 -11.57
CA LEU A 75 9.54 -12.03 -11.58
C LEU A 75 9.05 -13.12 -10.62
N GLY A 76 9.56 -14.35 -10.77
CA GLY A 76 9.26 -15.47 -9.88
C GLY A 76 7.79 -15.96 -9.92
N LEU A 77 7.37 -16.65 -8.87
CA LEU A 77 5.99 -17.11 -8.66
C LEU A 77 5.29 -16.26 -7.59
N PRO A 78 3.96 -16.09 -7.65
CA PRO A 78 3.21 -15.42 -6.59
C PRO A 78 3.35 -16.16 -5.25
N GLY A 79 3.49 -15.42 -4.15
CA GLY A 79 3.70 -15.98 -2.82
C GLY A 79 5.13 -16.49 -2.53
N GLU A 80 6.06 -16.32 -3.47
CA GLU A 80 7.47 -16.69 -3.31
C GLU A 80 8.38 -15.46 -3.43
N TYR A 81 9.57 -15.54 -2.83
CA TYR A 81 10.57 -14.48 -2.93
C TYR A 81 10.95 -14.20 -4.40
N PRO A 82 11.05 -12.93 -4.86
CA PRO A 82 10.97 -11.68 -4.08
C PRO A 82 9.57 -11.02 -4.07
N PHE A 83 8.50 -11.80 -4.27
CA PHE A 83 7.10 -11.40 -4.17
C PHE A 83 6.64 -10.34 -5.17
N THR A 84 7.36 -10.15 -6.28
CA THR A 84 7.00 -9.22 -7.37
C THR A 84 5.54 -9.41 -7.80
N ARG A 85 5.11 -10.66 -7.95
CA ARG A 85 3.75 -11.06 -8.37
C ARG A 85 2.70 -11.10 -7.25
N GLY A 86 3.04 -10.62 -6.06
CA GLY A 86 2.17 -10.60 -4.88
C GLY A 86 2.62 -11.55 -3.77
N VAL A 87 2.23 -11.23 -2.53
CA VAL A 87 2.64 -11.95 -1.31
C VAL A 87 1.83 -13.23 -1.03
N HIS A 88 0.72 -13.44 -1.74
CA HIS A 88 -0.14 -14.61 -1.58
C HIS A 88 -0.14 -15.46 -2.86
N PRO A 89 0.01 -16.79 -2.77
CA PRO A 89 0.09 -17.66 -3.95
C PRO A 89 -1.21 -17.69 -4.76
N THR A 90 -2.36 -17.50 -4.11
CA THR A 90 -3.68 -17.50 -4.75
C THR A 90 -4.19 -16.10 -5.11
N GLY A 91 -3.48 -15.04 -4.70
CA GLY A 91 -3.94 -13.65 -4.85
C GLY A 91 -5.42 -13.48 -4.50
N TYR A 92 -6.16 -12.79 -5.37
CA TYR A 92 -7.59 -12.52 -5.16
C TYR A 92 -8.53 -13.70 -5.41
N ARG A 93 -8.04 -14.80 -5.99
CA ARG A 93 -8.81 -16.05 -6.09
C ARG A 93 -9.05 -16.67 -4.71
N GLY A 94 -8.13 -16.45 -3.78
CA GLY A 94 -8.27 -16.89 -2.39
C GLY A 94 -9.12 -15.95 -1.57
N LYS A 95 -8.80 -14.66 -1.60
CA LYS A 95 -9.52 -13.61 -0.87
C LYS A 95 -9.37 -12.28 -1.61
N LEU A 96 -10.48 -11.59 -1.85
CA LEU A 96 -10.47 -10.22 -2.37
C LEU A 96 -9.74 -9.28 -1.41
N TRP A 97 -9.28 -8.14 -1.91
CA TRP A 97 -8.78 -7.06 -1.06
C TRP A 97 -9.89 -6.59 -0.10
N THR A 98 -9.49 -6.02 1.04
CA THR A 98 -10.46 -5.39 1.94
C THR A 98 -10.94 -4.09 1.32
N MET A 99 -12.23 -4.01 1.00
CA MET A 99 -12.89 -2.76 0.63
C MET A 99 -13.03 -1.92 1.90
N ARG A 100 -12.19 -0.90 2.04
CA ARG A 100 -12.02 -0.13 3.27
C ARG A 100 -12.19 1.36 2.95
N MET A 101 -13.41 1.86 3.08
CA MET A 101 -13.70 3.28 2.93
C MET A 101 -13.30 4.01 4.21
N PHE A 102 -12.73 5.20 4.06
CA PHE A 102 -12.52 6.12 5.18
C PHE A 102 -13.84 6.75 5.54
N ALA A 103 -14.12 6.78 6.85
CA ALA A 103 -15.23 7.51 7.40
C ALA A 103 -14.81 8.16 8.72
N GLY A 104 -15.29 9.37 8.93
CA GLY A 104 -14.98 10.22 10.07
C GLY A 104 -15.51 11.60 9.75
N PHE A 105 -16.53 12.04 10.47
CA PHE A 105 -17.08 13.39 10.39
C PHE A 105 -17.94 13.65 11.61
N GLY A 106 -17.87 14.87 12.13
CA GLY A 106 -18.71 15.33 13.21
C GLY A 106 -18.48 14.55 14.50
N SER A 107 -19.56 14.21 15.18
CA SER A 107 -19.50 13.50 16.47
C SER A 107 -19.20 12.01 16.31
N ALA A 108 -18.83 11.39 17.42
CA ALA A 108 -18.63 9.94 17.51
C ALA A 108 -19.89 9.15 17.10
N GLU A 109 -21.09 9.62 17.47
CA GLU A 109 -22.38 9.01 17.10
C GLU A 109 -22.66 9.11 15.60
N GLU A 110 -22.38 10.26 14.99
CA GLU A 110 -22.56 10.46 13.55
C GLU A 110 -21.63 9.54 12.75
N THR A 111 -20.36 9.47 13.16
CA THR A 111 -19.39 8.56 12.54
C THR A 111 -19.75 7.09 12.81
N ASN A 112 -20.27 6.74 13.99
CA ASN A 112 -20.76 5.39 14.28
C ASN A 112 -21.91 4.99 13.35
N ALA A 113 -22.90 5.87 13.16
CA ALA A 113 -24.01 5.64 12.24
C ALA A 113 -23.50 5.41 10.81
N ARG A 114 -22.48 6.16 10.39
CA ARG A 114 -21.81 5.99 9.10
C ARG A 114 -21.09 4.65 8.97
N PHE A 115 -20.40 4.19 10.02
CA PHE A 115 -19.79 2.86 10.02
C PHE A 115 -20.83 1.75 9.84
N LYS A 116 -21.93 1.80 10.58
CA LYS A 116 -23.04 0.83 10.44
C LYS A 116 -23.60 0.85 9.02
N TYR A 117 -23.86 2.04 8.47
CA TYR A 117 -24.31 2.22 7.09
C TYR A 117 -23.36 1.57 6.08
N LEU A 118 -22.05 1.83 6.16
CA LEU A 118 -21.08 1.28 5.21
C LEU A 118 -20.93 -0.24 5.33
N LEU A 119 -20.93 -0.78 6.56
CA LEU A 119 -20.90 -2.22 6.81
C LEU A 119 -22.12 -2.92 6.19
N GLU A 120 -23.32 -2.36 6.37
CA GLU A 120 -24.56 -2.86 5.75
C GLU A 120 -24.50 -2.87 4.21
N HIS A 121 -23.69 -1.99 3.60
CA HIS A 121 -23.55 -1.86 2.15
C HIS A 121 -22.38 -2.65 1.54
N GLY A 122 -21.70 -3.46 2.35
CA GLY A 122 -20.67 -4.40 1.91
C GLY A 122 -19.22 -3.95 2.15
N GLN A 123 -19.00 -2.92 2.98
CA GLN A 123 -17.65 -2.63 3.51
C GLN A 123 -17.17 -3.80 4.37
N THR A 124 -15.88 -4.15 4.29
CA THR A 124 -15.33 -5.34 4.95
C THR A 124 -14.26 -5.04 6.00
N GLY A 125 -13.99 -3.75 6.25
CA GLY A 125 -13.14 -3.26 7.32
C GLY A 125 -13.37 -1.77 7.56
N LEU A 126 -13.18 -1.28 8.77
CA LEU A 126 -13.42 0.12 9.15
C LEU A 126 -12.17 0.97 8.96
N SER A 127 -12.30 2.22 8.55
CA SER A 127 -11.18 3.17 8.60
C SER A 127 -11.67 4.47 9.22
N VAL A 128 -11.02 4.88 10.30
CA VAL A 128 -11.35 6.06 11.09
C VAL A 128 -10.46 7.21 10.64
N ALA A 129 -11.08 8.33 10.25
CA ALA A 129 -10.43 9.63 10.09
C ALA A 129 -10.75 10.49 11.31
N PHE A 130 -9.75 11.14 11.91
CA PHE A 130 -9.90 11.98 13.09
C PHE A 130 -9.85 13.46 12.71
N ASP A 131 -10.48 14.31 13.52
CA ASP A 131 -10.42 15.75 13.31
C ASP A 131 -9.04 16.34 13.66
N MET A 132 -8.81 17.59 13.27
CA MET A 132 -7.52 18.25 13.48
C MET A 132 -7.13 18.33 14.96
N PRO A 133 -8.00 18.73 15.92
CA PRO A 133 -7.66 18.69 17.34
C PRO A 133 -7.15 17.33 17.79
N THR A 134 -7.86 16.25 17.44
CA THR A 134 -7.44 14.89 17.79
C THR A 134 -6.09 14.53 17.16
N LEU A 135 -5.86 14.86 15.88
CA LEU A 135 -4.61 14.57 15.16
C LEU A 135 -3.39 15.29 15.80
N TYR A 136 -3.60 16.50 16.31
CA TYR A 136 -2.58 17.31 16.98
C TYR A 136 -2.53 17.08 18.51
N GLY A 137 -3.34 16.18 19.06
CA GLY A 137 -3.33 15.81 20.47
C GLY A 137 -3.93 16.86 21.40
N TYR A 138 -4.87 17.66 20.90
CA TYR A 138 -5.67 18.61 21.67
C TYR A 138 -7.03 18.02 22.05
N ASP A 139 -7.50 18.37 23.23
CA ASP A 139 -8.90 18.14 23.60
C ASP A 139 -9.82 19.12 22.83
N THR A 140 -11.09 18.75 22.70
CA THR A 140 -12.09 19.53 21.95
C THR A 140 -12.24 20.97 22.45
N ASP A 141 -12.03 21.20 23.76
CA ASP A 141 -12.14 22.52 24.40
C ASP A 141 -10.81 23.27 24.48
N ASP A 142 -9.73 22.73 23.90
CA ASP A 142 -8.45 23.44 23.82
C ASP A 142 -8.57 24.67 22.88
N PRO A 143 -8.10 25.85 23.30
CA PRO A 143 -8.14 27.05 22.46
C PRO A 143 -7.47 26.90 21.09
N ASN A 144 -6.48 26.00 20.93
CA ASN A 144 -5.81 25.75 19.66
C ASN A 144 -6.66 24.91 18.69
N GLY A 145 -7.66 24.19 19.19
CA GLY A 145 -8.60 23.38 18.40
C GLY A 145 -9.91 24.10 18.07
N MET A 146 -10.09 25.34 18.50
CA MET A 146 -11.35 26.06 18.37
C MET A 146 -11.79 26.20 16.90
N GLY A 147 -12.97 25.69 16.59
CA GLY A 147 -13.58 25.76 15.25
C GLY A 147 -13.32 24.54 14.38
N GLU A 148 -12.48 23.59 14.84
CA GLU A 148 -12.09 22.40 14.08
C GLU A 148 -12.75 21.10 14.59
N TYR A 149 -13.67 21.22 15.56
CA TYR A 149 -14.41 20.06 16.06
C TYR A 149 -15.17 19.36 14.94
N GLY A 150 -14.78 18.12 14.66
CA GLY A 150 -15.50 17.25 13.73
C GLY A 150 -15.47 17.69 12.26
N THR A 151 -14.67 18.69 11.87
CA THR A 151 -14.67 19.27 10.51
C THR A 151 -14.07 18.34 9.46
N CYS A 152 -12.91 17.74 9.76
CA CYS A 152 -12.15 16.87 8.85
C CYS A 152 -12.11 15.40 9.28
N GLY A 153 -12.86 15.04 10.32
CA GLY A 153 -12.86 13.70 10.89
C GLY A 153 -13.76 13.62 12.12
N VAL A 154 -13.70 12.50 12.84
CA VAL A 154 -14.37 12.37 14.13
C VAL A 154 -13.57 13.01 15.25
N ALA A 155 -14.22 13.74 16.13
CA ALA A 155 -13.62 14.30 17.34
C ALA A 155 -13.53 13.27 18.46
N ILE A 156 -12.33 13.00 18.99
CA ILE A 156 -12.10 12.10 20.12
C ILE A 156 -11.20 12.79 21.15
N SER A 157 -11.75 13.09 22.32
CA SER A 157 -10.98 13.64 23.46
C SER A 157 -10.88 12.66 24.61
N SER A 158 -11.71 11.62 24.65
CA SER A 158 -11.79 10.69 25.77
C SER A 158 -12.16 9.26 25.36
N LEU A 159 -12.02 8.34 26.31
CA LEU A 159 -12.54 6.98 26.17
C LEU A 159 -14.06 6.96 25.89
N ALA A 160 -14.84 7.90 26.45
CA ALA A 160 -16.28 7.94 26.26
C ALA A 160 -16.64 8.20 24.78
N ASP A 161 -15.90 9.06 24.10
CA ASP A 161 -16.08 9.33 22.66
C ASP A 161 -15.75 8.08 21.84
N MET A 162 -14.66 7.40 22.20
CA MET A 162 -14.28 6.16 21.52
C MET A 162 -15.34 5.05 21.76
N GLU A 163 -15.96 4.99 22.94
CA GLU A 163 -17.05 4.05 23.24
C GLU A 163 -18.27 4.30 22.37
N LEU A 164 -18.67 5.56 22.19
CA LEU A 164 -19.75 5.98 21.30
C LEU A 164 -19.41 5.65 19.84
N LEU A 165 -18.18 5.95 19.41
CA LEU A 165 -17.70 5.71 18.05
C LEU A 165 -17.85 4.23 17.64
N PHE A 166 -17.58 3.31 18.56
CA PHE A 166 -17.65 1.87 18.31
C PHE A 166 -18.89 1.20 18.91
N ASP A 167 -19.90 1.93 19.36
CA ASP A 167 -21.10 1.35 19.95
C ASP A 167 -21.84 0.44 18.95
N GLY A 168 -22.16 -0.78 19.38
CA GLY A 168 -22.77 -1.82 18.55
C GLY A 168 -21.90 -2.34 17.39
N ILE A 169 -20.63 -1.95 17.29
CA ILE A 169 -19.70 -2.47 16.27
C ILE A 169 -18.95 -3.71 16.82
N PRO A 170 -18.93 -4.84 16.09
CA PRO A 170 -18.24 -6.06 16.51
C PRO A 170 -16.71 -5.96 16.26
N ILE A 171 -16.02 -5.15 17.06
CA ILE A 171 -14.57 -4.87 16.93
C ILE A 171 -13.65 -6.10 17.06
N GLY A 172 -14.17 -7.23 17.58
CA GLY A 172 -13.46 -8.51 17.63
C GLY A 172 -13.50 -9.29 16.30
N ASP A 173 -14.42 -8.94 15.41
CA ASP A 173 -14.66 -9.64 14.14
C ASP A 173 -14.32 -8.78 12.91
N VAL A 174 -14.42 -7.46 13.05
CA VAL A 174 -14.14 -6.49 11.99
C VAL A 174 -12.78 -5.85 12.19
N SER A 175 -11.97 -5.80 11.13
CA SER A 175 -10.68 -5.13 11.18
C SER A 175 -10.83 -3.61 11.14
N THR A 176 -10.24 -2.90 12.10
CA THR A 176 -10.29 -1.44 12.21
C THR A 176 -8.95 -0.80 11.87
N SER A 177 -8.95 0.19 10.98
CA SER A 177 -7.80 1.04 10.69
C SER A 177 -8.04 2.41 11.31
N MET A 178 -7.04 2.98 11.97
CA MET A 178 -7.09 4.32 12.55
C MET A 178 -5.98 5.18 11.94
N THR A 179 -6.37 6.20 11.18
CA THR A 179 -5.46 7.15 10.53
C THR A 179 -5.06 8.21 11.55
N ILE A 180 -4.17 7.81 12.45
CA ILE A 180 -3.66 8.62 13.56
C ILE A 180 -2.16 8.40 13.69
N THR A 181 -1.40 9.47 13.89
CA THR A 181 0.07 9.41 13.98
C THR A 181 0.59 9.86 15.33
N SER A 182 0.65 11.16 15.60
CA SER A 182 1.33 11.67 16.81
C SER A 182 0.72 11.17 18.12
N PRO A 183 -0.61 11.20 18.32
CA PRO A 183 -1.24 10.62 19.50
C PRO A 183 -1.67 9.17 19.29
N ALA A 184 -1.10 8.45 18.30
CA ALA A 184 -1.52 7.09 17.95
C ALA A 184 -1.50 6.12 19.14
N ALA A 185 -0.48 6.19 20.00
CA ALA A 185 -0.38 5.34 21.18
C ALA A 185 -1.55 5.56 22.16
N VAL A 186 -1.97 6.83 22.36
CA VAL A 186 -3.06 7.20 23.26
C VAL A 186 -4.41 6.78 22.69
N VAL A 187 -4.66 7.12 21.42
CA VAL A 187 -5.90 6.77 20.71
C VAL A 187 -6.04 5.25 20.59
N TRP A 188 -4.95 4.54 20.34
CA TRP A 188 -4.96 3.08 20.32
C TRP A 188 -5.23 2.48 21.70
N ALA A 189 -4.66 3.04 22.77
CA ALA A 189 -4.96 2.60 24.13
C ALA A 189 -6.46 2.73 24.45
N MET A 190 -7.13 3.80 24.04
CA MET A 190 -8.59 3.93 24.18
C MET A 190 -9.33 2.80 23.46
N TYR A 191 -8.92 2.45 22.24
CA TYR A 191 -9.50 1.34 21.49
C TYR A 191 -9.30 -0.01 22.19
N LEU A 192 -8.12 -0.28 22.76
CA LEU A 192 -7.84 -1.50 23.51
C LEU A 192 -8.69 -1.59 24.79
N VAL A 193 -8.85 -0.48 25.52
CA VAL A 193 -9.69 -0.44 26.73
C VAL A 193 -11.16 -0.73 26.41
N ILE A 194 -11.66 -0.33 25.25
CA ILE A 194 -13.01 -0.72 24.80
C ILE A 194 -13.12 -2.23 24.63
N ALA A 195 -12.11 -2.87 24.01
CA ALA A 195 -12.09 -4.31 23.87
C ALA A 195 -12.09 -5.01 25.23
N GLU A 196 -11.29 -4.54 26.18
CA GLU A 196 -11.27 -5.04 27.56
C GLU A 196 -12.62 -4.90 28.26
N LYS A 197 -13.27 -3.72 28.19
CA LYS A 197 -14.60 -3.49 28.76
C LYS A 197 -15.67 -4.40 28.14
N ARG A 198 -15.49 -4.80 26.89
CA ARG A 198 -16.38 -5.73 26.16
C ARG A 198 -15.99 -7.20 26.32
N GLY A 199 -14.94 -7.51 27.10
CA GLY A 199 -14.47 -8.88 27.33
C GLY A 199 -13.84 -9.53 26.08
N ILE A 200 -13.34 -8.72 25.13
CA ILE A 200 -12.69 -9.19 23.91
C ILE A 200 -11.18 -9.31 24.18
N PRO A 201 -10.59 -10.51 24.04
CA PRO A 201 -9.14 -10.69 24.20
C PRO A 201 -8.36 -9.85 23.19
N LEU A 202 -7.30 -9.17 23.64
CA LEU A 202 -6.50 -8.29 22.78
C LEU A 202 -5.85 -9.07 21.62
N GLU A 203 -5.55 -10.34 21.80
CA GLU A 203 -4.97 -11.24 20.80
C GLU A 203 -5.95 -11.57 19.66
N GLN A 204 -7.24 -11.29 19.84
CA GLN A 204 -8.25 -11.40 18.79
C GLN A 204 -8.28 -10.17 17.87
N LEU A 205 -7.91 -8.99 18.39
CA LEU A 205 -8.06 -7.73 17.68
C LEU A 205 -7.23 -7.67 16.41
N GLN A 206 -7.86 -7.26 15.32
CA GLN A 206 -7.24 -7.07 14.03
C GLN A 206 -7.41 -5.63 13.59
N GLY A 207 -6.34 -5.01 13.13
CA GLY A 207 -6.41 -3.61 12.76
C GLY A 207 -5.07 -3.03 12.40
N THR A 208 -5.08 -1.72 12.18
CA THR A 208 -3.90 -0.93 11.85
C THR A 208 -4.01 0.42 12.54
N ILE A 209 -2.90 0.92 13.06
CA ILE A 209 -2.74 2.35 13.34
C ILE A 209 -1.70 2.90 12.38
N GLN A 210 -1.87 4.15 11.92
CA GLN A 210 -0.94 4.71 10.94
C GLN A 210 0.45 4.86 11.53
N ASN A 211 0.59 5.60 12.65
CA ASN A 211 1.78 5.61 13.52
C ASN A 211 3.12 5.80 12.77
N ASP A 212 3.09 6.48 11.62
CA ASP A 212 4.24 6.80 10.80
C ASP A 212 4.54 8.28 10.92
N ILE A 213 5.45 8.64 11.83
CA ILE A 213 5.82 10.02 12.13
C ILE A 213 6.79 10.62 11.12
N LEU A 214 7.64 9.84 10.47
CA LEU A 214 8.64 10.36 9.52
C LEU A 214 7.96 11.10 8.36
N LYS A 215 6.88 10.54 7.81
CA LYS A 215 6.07 11.22 6.79
C LYS A 215 5.32 12.46 7.26
N GLU A 216 5.13 12.65 8.58
CA GLU A 216 4.54 13.88 9.11
C GLU A 216 5.49 15.06 8.92
N TYR A 217 6.79 14.86 9.14
CA TYR A 217 7.76 15.94 8.95
C TYR A 217 8.03 16.24 7.47
N THR A 218 7.78 15.28 6.58
CA THR A 218 8.06 15.46 5.14
C THR A 218 6.85 15.92 4.34
N ALA A 219 5.63 15.56 4.74
CA ALA A 219 4.44 15.80 3.91
C ALA A 219 3.17 16.20 4.67
N GLN A 220 2.79 15.47 5.73
CA GLN A 220 1.44 15.58 6.31
C GLN A 220 1.31 16.60 7.47
N ASN A 221 2.41 16.94 8.15
CA ASN A 221 2.54 17.99 9.17
C ASN A 221 1.83 17.78 10.53
N GLU A 222 1.31 16.59 10.83
CA GLU A 222 0.60 16.29 12.09
C GLU A 222 1.57 15.78 13.18
N TYR A 223 2.60 16.56 13.51
CA TYR A 223 3.60 16.22 14.54
C TYR A 223 3.47 17.06 15.83
N ILE A 224 3.59 16.39 16.98
CA ILE A 224 3.56 17.05 18.32
C ILE A 224 4.98 17.23 18.88
N PHE A 225 5.80 16.18 18.84
CA PHE A 225 7.14 16.17 19.43
C PHE A 225 8.22 16.26 18.35
N PRO A 226 9.49 16.56 18.70
CA PRO A 226 10.61 16.44 17.77
C PRO A 226 10.81 14.99 17.26
N PRO A 227 11.61 14.78 16.18
CA PRO A 227 11.76 13.47 15.55
C PRO A 227 12.17 12.33 16.51
N GLU A 228 13.19 12.53 17.34
CA GLU A 228 13.72 11.47 18.22
C GLU A 228 12.70 10.93 19.25
N PRO A 229 12.02 11.77 20.07
CA PRO A 229 11.00 11.28 21.00
C PRO A 229 9.78 10.67 20.28
N SER A 230 9.42 11.16 19.09
CA SER A 230 8.34 10.56 18.30
C SER A 230 8.71 9.17 17.80
N MET A 231 9.93 8.98 17.26
CA MET A 231 10.44 7.67 16.87
C MET A 231 10.48 6.69 18.05
N ARG A 232 10.85 7.17 19.25
CA ARG A 232 10.78 6.37 20.48
C ARG A 232 9.37 5.86 20.76
N LEU A 233 8.34 6.70 20.62
CA LEU A 233 6.93 6.31 20.82
C LEU A 233 6.45 5.29 19.79
N VAL A 234 6.88 5.42 18.53
CA VAL A 234 6.59 4.43 17.49
C VAL A 234 7.15 3.07 17.88
N VAL A 235 8.42 3.01 18.31
CA VAL A 235 9.07 1.75 18.74
C VAL A 235 8.40 1.15 19.98
N ASP A 236 8.04 1.96 20.97
CA ASP A 236 7.31 1.49 22.16
C ASP A 236 5.96 0.85 21.77
N THR A 237 5.27 1.45 20.80
CA THR A 237 4.00 0.95 20.27
C THR A 237 4.17 -0.37 19.53
N VAL A 238 5.25 -0.51 18.74
CA VAL A 238 5.62 -1.77 18.08
C VAL A 238 5.92 -2.85 19.13
N GLU A 239 6.75 -2.55 20.12
CA GLU A 239 7.14 -3.49 21.17
C GLU A 239 5.94 -3.97 21.99
N PHE A 240 5.02 -3.07 22.32
CA PHE A 240 3.77 -3.44 23.00
C PHE A 240 2.89 -4.34 22.12
N GLY A 241 2.72 -3.97 20.85
CA GLY A 241 1.84 -4.70 19.93
C GLY A 241 2.28 -6.12 19.65
N ILE A 242 3.58 -6.38 19.50
CA ILE A 242 4.07 -7.75 19.28
C ILE A 242 3.88 -8.66 20.50
N LYS A 243 3.80 -8.09 21.72
CA LYS A 243 3.62 -8.84 22.97
C LYS A 243 2.14 -9.09 23.30
N HIS A 244 1.28 -8.08 23.09
CA HIS A 244 -0.08 -8.07 23.63
C HIS A 244 -1.18 -8.08 22.57
N VAL A 245 -0.89 -7.58 21.36
CA VAL A 245 -1.90 -7.44 20.28
C VAL A 245 -1.35 -8.04 18.97
N PRO A 246 -0.93 -9.33 18.97
CA PRO A 246 -0.09 -9.93 17.93
C PRO A 246 -0.72 -10.00 16.54
N LYS A 247 -1.98 -9.60 16.36
CA LYS A 247 -2.68 -9.53 15.06
C LYS A 247 -2.78 -8.10 14.51
N TRP A 248 -2.38 -7.09 15.27
CA TRP A 248 -2.41 -5.68 14.89
C TRP A 248 -1.22 -5.29 14.01
N ASN A 249 -1.45 -4.48 12.98
CA ASN A 249 -0.37 -3.82 12.25
C ASN A 249 -0.04 -2.51 12.98
N THR A 250 1.10 -2.48 13.66
CA THR A 250 1.49 -1.40 14.58
C THR A 250 1.96 -0.12 13.89
N ILE A 251 2.15 -0.19 12.58
CA ILE A 251 2.50 0.94 11.72
C ILE A 251 2.03 0.68 10.29
N SER A 252 1.60 1.75 9.62
CA SER A 252 1.35 1.82 8.19
C SER A 252 2.31 2.83 7.57
N ILE A 253 3.42 2.34 7.02
CA ILE A 253 4.50 3.14 6.44
C ILE A 253 4.00 3.76 5.12
N SER A 254 3.87 5.07 5.06
CA SER A 254 2.92 5.76 4.20
C SER A 254 3.56 6.66 3.15
N GLY A 255 3.45 6.26 1.89
CA GLY A 255 3.76 7.09 0.72
C GLY A 255 2.60 7.95 0.23
N TYR A 256 1.35 7.63 0.58
CA TYR A 256 0.17 8.36 0.11
C TYR A 256 0.31 9.89 0.25
N HIS A 257 0.56 10.35 1.47
CA HIS A 257 0.69 11.79 1.79
C HIS A 257 1.89 12.44 1.09
N ILE A 258 2.99 11.70 0.94
CA ILE A 258 4.19 12.15 0.20
C ILE A 258 3.82 12.40 -1.27
N ARG A 259 3.04 11.50 -1.87
CA ARG A 259 2.54 11.64 -3.25
C ARG A 259 1.55 12.79 -3.38
N GLU A 260 0.58 12.88 -2.48
CA GLU A 260 -0.41 13.97 -2.46
C GLU A 260 0.24 15.36 -2.27
N ALA A 261 1.36 15.43 -1.54
CA ALA A 261 2.16 16.65 -1.39
C ALA A 261 2.97 17.05 -2.64
N GLY A 262 2.92 16.25 -3.72
CA GLY A 262 3.50 16.56 -5.02
C GLY A 262 4.72 15.73 -5.42
N ALA A 263 5.06 14.66 -4.67
CA ALA A 263 6.12 13.76 -5.09
C ALA A 263 5.74 12.96 -6.34
N ASN A 264 6.70 12.59 -7.17
CA ASN A 264 6.47 11.61 -8.25
C ASN A 264 6.52 10.16 -7.72
N ALA A 265 6.33 9.16 -8.60
CA ALA A 265 6.08 7.77 -8.16
C ALA A 265 7.36 7.14 -7.62
N LEU A 266 8.49 7.52 -8.22
CA LEU A 266 9.82 7.14 -7.77
C LEU A 266 10.14 7.75 -6.40
N GLN A 267 9.82 9.02 -6.18
CA GLN A 267 10.04 9.72 -4.90
C GLN A 267 9.18 9.12 -3.78
N GLU A 268 7.88 8.94 -4.03
CA GLU A 268 6.99 8.25 -3.10
C GLU A 268 7.58 6.89 -2.70
N LEU A 269 7.95 6.07 -3.68
CA LEU A 269 8.51 4.74 -3.43
C LEU A 269 9.80 4.80 -2.61
N ALA A 270 10.75 5.64 -3.03
CA ALA A 270 12.06 5.74 -2.40
C ALA A 270 11.95 6.24 -0.95
N PHE A 271 11.18 7.30 -0.71
CA PHE A 271 11.04 7.88 0.62
C PHE A 271 10.29 6.94 1.56
N THR A 272 9.20 6.32 1.09
CA THR A 272 8.42 5.37 1.92
C THR A 272 9.26 4.14 2.32
N LEU A 273 10.05 3.59 1.40
CA LEU A 273 10.92 2.44 1.72
C LEU A 273 12.09 2.84 2.62
N ALA A 274 12.60 4.07 2.49
CA ALA A 274 13.62 4.61 3.38
C ALA A 274 13.08 4.79 4.81
N ASP A 275 11.87 5.35 4.97
CA ASP A 275 11.19 5.45 6.26
C ASP A 275 10.97 4.06 6.87
N GLY A 276 10.51 3.09 6.06
CA GLY A 276 10.38 1.70 6.49
C GLY A 276 11.69 1.08 6.97
N ALA A 277 12.79 1.32 6.26
CA ALA A 277 14.12 0.87 6.68
C ALA A 277 14.54 1.50 8.02
N GLU A 278 14.23 2.77 8.21
CA GLU A 278 14.55 3.52 9.42
C GLU A 278 13.77 3.00 10.63
N TYR A 279 12.48 2.68 10.48
CA TYR A 279 11.70 2.03 11.54
C TYR A 279 12.25 0.66 11.92
N VAL A 280 12.65 -0.15 10.93
CA VAL A 280 13.28 -1.45 11.19
C VAL A 280 14.60 -1.28 11.93
N ARG A 281 15.43 -0.31 11.52
CA ARG A 281 16.70 0.02 12.20
C ARG A 281 16.48 0.37 13.66
N TRP A 282 15.55 1.27 13.96
CA TRP A 282 15.21 1.67 15.33
C TRP A 282 14.73 0.51 16.20
N CYS A 283 13.88 -0.37 15.64
CA CYS A 283 13.41 -1.56 16.36
C CYS A 283 14.57 -2.54 16.66
N VAL A 284 15.47 -2.76 15.69
CA VAL A 284 16.65 -3.64 15.87
C VAL A 284 17.64 -3.04 16.88
N GLU A 285 17.89 -1.74 16.85
CA GLU A 285 18.76 -1.05 17.81
C GLU A 285 18.19 -1.06 19.23
N ARG A 286 16.87 -1.06 19.37
CA ARG A 286 16.18 -1.31 20.65
C ARG A 286 16.41 -2.74 21.17
N GLY A 287 16.84 -3.66 20.31
CA GLY A 287 17.07 -5.07 20.64
C GLY A 287 15.91 -6.00 20.27
N LEU A 288 14.95 -5.55 19.45
CA LEU A 288 13.86 -6.40 18.97
C LEU A 288 14.37 -7.30 17.83
N ASP A 289 14.00 -8.58 17.87
CA ASP A 289 14.26 -9.50 16.77
C ASP A 289 13.43 -9.10 15.54
N VAL A 290 14.07 -8.93 14.38
CA VAL A 290 13.42 -8.48 13.14
C VAL A 290 12.22 -9.36 12.76
N ASP A 291 12.33 -10.67 12.98
CA ASP A 291 11.27 -11.62 12.64
C ASP A 291 10.08 -11.59 13.62
N SER A 292 10.22 -10.92 14.76
CA SER A 292 9.14 -10.75 15.75
C SER A 292 8.16 -9.62 15.39
N PHE A 293 8.63 -8.56 14.73
CA PHE A 293 7.82 -7.38 14.42
C PHE A 293 7.58 -7.15 12.92
N ALA A 294 8.54 -7.48 12.05
CA ALA A 294 8.42 -7.24 10.61
C ALA A 294 7.15 -7.82 9.97
N PRO A 295 6.65 -9.02 10.37
CA PRO A 295 5.38 -9.56 9.85
C PRO A 295 4.15 -8.70 10.12
N ARG A 296 4.25 -7.67 10.99
CA ARG A 296 3.20 -6.73 11.34
C ARG A 296 3.38 -5.34 10.73
N LEU A 297 4.50 -5.08 10.07
CA LEU A 297 4.64 -3.88 9.26
C LEU A 297 3.66 -3.93 8.08
N SER A 298 3.07 -2.78 7.79
CA SER A 298 2.22 -2.56 6.62
C SER A 298 2.59 -1.24 5.98
N PHE A 299 2.16 -1.05 4.73
CA PHE A 299 2.47 0.12 3.93
C PHE A 299 1.19 0.78 3.43
N PHE A 300 1.29 2.01 2.95
CA PHE A 300 0.18 2.74 2.36
C PHE A 300 0.64 3.58 1.19
N PHE A 301 0.14 3.29 -0.02
CA PHE A 301 0.52 3.99 -1.24
C PHE A 301 -0.65 4.71 -1.88
N ASP A 302 -0.33 5.82 -2.55
CA ASP A 302 -1.20 6.46 -3.51
C ASP A 302 -1.29 5.65 -4.80
N PHE A 303 -2.42 5.71 -5.49
CA PHE A 303 -2.56 5.23 -6.86
C PHE A 303 -3.06 6.37 -7.74
N HIS A 304 -2.12 6.94 -8.48
CA HIS A 304 -2.30 8.12 -9.31
C HIS A 304 -2.74 7.78 -10.75
N ASN A 305 -2.83 8.81 -11.59
CA ASN A 305 -3.33 8.74 -12.97
C ASN A 305 -2.49 7.90 -13.96
N ASP A 306 -1.20 7.69 -13.73
CA ASP A 306 -0.36 6.92 -14.64
C ASP A 306 -0.49 5.41 -14.38
N PHE A 307 -1.49 4.82 -15.02
CA PHE A 307 -1.93 3.46 -14.77
C PHE A 307 -0.81 2.41 -14.70
N PHE A 308 0.12 2.39 -15.66
CA PHE A 308 1.18 1.37 -15.70
C PHE A 308 2.32 1.68 -14.74
N GLU A 309 2.65 2.96 -14.53
CA GLU A 309 3.65 3.38 -13.56
C GLU A 309 3.25 2.99 -12.14
N GLU A 310 1.98 3.16 -11.76
CA GLU A 310 1.50 2.77 -10.43
C GLU A 310 1.52 1.26 -10.20
N ILE A 311 1.19 0.46 -11.23
CA ILE A 311 1.31 -1.00 -11.17
C ILE A 311 2.78 -1.40 -11.02
N ALA A 312 3.68 -0.80 -11.80
CA ALA A 312 5.11 -1.05 -11.71
C ALA A 312 5.67 -0.69 -10.33
N LYS A 313 5.30 0.48 -9.78
CA LYS A 313 5.67 0.94 -8.44
C LYS A 313 5.35 -0.10 -7.38
N ALA A 314 4.13 -0.62 -7.36
CA ALA A 314 3.72 -1.61 -6.36
C ALA A 314 4.48 -2.95 -6.47
N ARG A 315 4.78 -3.39 -7.69
CA ARG A 315 5.56 -4.61 -7.96
C ARG A 315 7.03 -4.43 -7.56
N ALA A 316 7.62 -3.28 -7.91
CA ALA A 316 8.97 -2.90 -7.55
C ALA A 316 9.12 -2.77 -6.03
N ALA A 317 8.16 -2.15 -5.35
CA ALA A 317 8.14 -2.00 -3.89
C ALA A 317 8.30 -3.33 -3.17
N ARG A 318 7.49 -4.34 -3.54
CA ARG A 318 7.59 -5.69 -2.95
C ARG A 318 8.97 -6.30 -3.14
N ARG A 319 9.52 -6.20 -4.35
CA ARG A 319 10.83 -6.76 -4.70
C ARG A 319 11.96 -6.09 -3.92
N ILE A 320 11.95 -4.76 -3.83
CA ILE A 320 12.96 -3.98 -3.11
C ILE A 320 12.87 -4.29 -1.62
N TRP A 321 11.66 -4.24 -1.03
CA TRP A 321 11.46 -4.51 0.39
C TRP A 321 11.88 -5.94 0.78
N ALA A 322 11.50 -6.95 -0.01
CA ALA A 322 11.87 -8.32 0.27
C ALA A 322 13.39 -8.52 0.29
N ARG A 323 14.10 -7.92 -0.68
CA ARG A 323 15.57 -7.93 -0.73
C ARG A 323 16.16 -7.19 0.48
N LEU A 324 15.67 -6.00 0.79
CA LEU A 324 16.14 -5.22 1.93
C LEU A 324 16.02 -6.00 3.25
N MET A 325 14.84 -6.57 3.53
CA MET A 325 14.60 -7.30 4.78
C MET A 325 15.47 -8.57 4.89
N ARG A 326 15.64 -9.30 3.78
CA ARG A 326 16.42 -10.55 3.78
C ARG A 326 17.92 -10.31 3.78
N GLU A 327 18.40 -9.42 2.92
CA GLU A 327 19.82 -9.26 2.59
C GLU A 327 20.51 -8.24 3.51
N HIS A 328 19.82 -7.16 3.90
CA HIS A 328 20.37 -6.13 4.78
C HIS A 328 20.04 -6.37 6.24
N PHE A 329 18.76 -6.52 6.58
CA PHE A 329 18.34 -6.77 7.97
C PHE A 329 18.43 -8.23 8.40
N GLY A 330 18.80 -9.13 7.47
CA GLY A 330 19.08 -10.52 7.78
C GLY A 330 17.88 -11.36 8.22
N ALA A 331 16.64 -10.88 8.03
CA ALA A 331 15.41 -11.56 8.42
C ALA A 331 15.34 -12.97 7.82
N LYS A 332 14.92 -13.97 8.61
CA LYS A 332 14.90 -15.38 8.22
C LYS A 332 13.50 -15.87 7.88
N SER A 333 12.46 -15.24 8.43
CA SER A 333 11.08 -15.59 8.15
C SER A 333 10.62 -14.99 6.82
N PRO A 334 10.06 -15.79 5.88
CA PRO A 334 9.49 -15.25 4.66
C PRO A 334 8.40 -14.20 4.88
N ARG A 335 7.68 -14.27 6.01
CA ARG A 335 6.66 -13.26 6.35
C ARG A 335 7.24 -11.89 6.65
N SER A 336 8.47 -11.82 7.14
CA SER A 336 9.17 -10.56 7.41
C SER A 336 9.59 -9.85 6.14
N TRP A 337 9.61 -10.55 5.00
CA TRP A 337 9.94 -10.00 3.69
C TRP A 337 8.71 -9.50 2.93
N TRP A 338 7.50 -9.69 3.48
CA TRP A 338 6.27 -9.27 2.83
C TRP A 338 6.10 -7.76 2.93
N LEU A 339 5.90 -7.11 1.78
CA LEU A 339 5.30 -5.79 1.74
C LEU A 339 3.80 -5.95 1.51
N ARG A 340 3.02 -5.74 2.57
CA ARG A 340 1.55 -5.69 2.53
C ARG A 340 1.15 -4.22 2.56
N PHE A 341 0.26 -3.80 1.66
CA PHE A 341 -0.10 -2.39 1.57
C PHE A 341 -1.60 -2.14 1.46
N HIS A 342 -2.01 -1.03 2.06
CA HIS A 342 -3.22 -0.31 1.74
C HIS A 342 -2.97 0.59 0.53
N SER A 343 -4.03 0.89 -0.21
CA SER A 343 -4.01 1.83 -1.31
C SER A 343 -5.16 2.80 -1.20
N GLN A 344 -4.91 4.04 -1.60
CA GLN A 344 -5.95 5.02 -1.81
C GLN A 344 -5.74 5.62 -3.20
N THR A 345 -6.84 5.84 -3.91
CA THR A 345 -6.83 6.57 -5.19
C THR A 345 -6.46 8.04 -4.93
N ALA A 346 -5.80 8.71 -5.87
CA ALA A 346 -5.25 10.05 -5.64
C ALA A 346 -6.31 11.14 -5.45
N GLY A 347 -6.33 11.78 -4.28
CA GLY A 347 -7.22 12.91 -3.96
C GLY A 347 -6.87 14.15 -4.76
N VAL A 348 -5.57 14.48 -4.83
CA VAL A 348 -5.02 15.63 -5.58
C VAL A 348 -5.36 15.59 -7.08
N SER A 349 -5.75 14.42 -7.60
CA SER A 349 -6.10 14.22 -9.00
C SER A 349 -7.56 14.55 -9.34
N LEU A 350 -8.40 14.78 -8.33
CA LEU A 350 -9.83 14.99 -8.47
C LEU A 350 -10.17 16.48 -8.55
N PHE A 351 -11.24 16.80 -9.27
CA PHE A 351 -11.62 18.18 -9.58
C PHE A 351 -13.00 18.52 -9.02
N GLU A 352 -13.17 19.76 -8.56
CA GLU A 352 -14.48 20.32 -8.20
C GLU A 352 -15.38 20.45 -9.44
N GLN A 353 -14.81 20.84 -10.58
CA GLN A 353 -15.57 21.02 -11.81
C GLN A 353 -15.88 19.68 -12.46
N GLN A 354 -17.15 19.47 -12.81
CA GLN A 354 -17.66 18.22 -13.38
C GLN A 354 -17.28 17.00 -12.50
N PRO A 355 -17.72 17.00 -11.22
CA PRO A 355 -17.28 16.01 -10.25
C PRO A 355 -17.62 14.57 -10.66
N GLU A 356 -18.61 14.36 -11.53
CA GLU A 356 -18.96 13.04 -12.09
C GLU A 356 -17.80 12.40 -12.86
N LEU A 357 -16.89 13.21 -13.43
CA LEU A 357 -15.69 12.69 -14.10
C LEU A 357 -14.68 12.07 -13.11
N ASN A 358 -14.75 12.42 -11.83
CA ASN A 358 -13.94 11.80 -10.79
C ASN A 358 -14.29 10.32 -10.62
N ILE A 359 -15.53 9.90 -10.90
CA ILE A 359 -15.90 8.48 -10.90
C ILE A 359 -15.03 7.69 -11.88
N ILE A 360 -14.77 8.25 -13.07
CA ILE A 360 -13.97 7.62 -14.12
C ILE A 360 -12.49 7.60 -13.69
N ARG A 361 -11.97 8.71 -13.14
CA ARG A 361 -10.58 8.81 -12.63
C ARG A 361 -10.32 7.76 -11.55
N THR A 362 -11.15 7.76 -10.51
CA THR A 362 -11.08 6.80 -9.40
C THR A 362 -11.21 5.36 -9.88
N THR A 363 -12.04 5.08 -10.90
CA THR A 363 -12.16 3.72 -11.47
C THR A 363 -10.85 3.22 -12.08
N ILE A 364 -10.16 4.07 -12.84
CA ILE A 364 -8.87 3.71 -13.47
C ILE A 364 -7.79 3.50 -12.40
N GLN A 365 -7.74 4.40 -11.40
CA GLN A 365 -6.80 4.33 -10.28
C GLN A 365 -7.04 3.08 -9.40
N ALA A 366 -8.30 2.78 -9.09
CA ALA A 366 -8.70 1.58 -8.37
C ALA A 366 -8.29 0.31 -9.12
N LEU A 367 -8.48 0.29 -10.44
CA LEU A 367 -8.07 -0.84 -11.29
C LEU A 367 -6.54 -1.01 -11.28
N ALA A 368 -5.77 0.07 -11.34
CA ALA A 368 -4.31 0.03 -11.21
C ALA A 368 -3.90 -0.55 -9.85
N SER A 369 -4.56 -0.16 -8.76
CA SER A 369 -4.31 -0.68 -7.41
C SER A 369 -4.57 -2.17 -7.29
N VAL A 370 -5.68 -2.64 -7.85
CA VAL A 370 -6.02 -4.08 -7.89
C VAL A 370 -4.99 -4.84 -8.72
N LEU A 371 -4.65 -4.38 -9.92
CA LEU A 371 -3.64 -5.05 -10.75
C LEU A 371 -2.23 -4.97 -10.15
N GLY A 372 -1.95 -3.95 -9.34
CA GLY A 372 -0.76 -3.82 -8.52
C GLY A 372 -0.71 -4.77 -7.32
N GLY A 373 -1.82 -5.41 -6.96
CA GLY A 373 -1.88 -6.43 -5.91
C GLY A 373 -2.04 -5.89 -4.49
N THR A 374 -2.82 -4.82 -4.30
CA THR A 374 -3.14 -4.24 -2.98
C THR A 374 -3.85 -5.22 -2.03
N GLN A 375 -3.69 -5.05 -0.71
CA GLN A 375 -4.39 -5.85 0.30
C GLN A 375 -5.67 -5.16 0.80
N SER A 376 -5.76 -3.84 0.67
CA SER A 376 -6.96 -3.09 1.01
C SER A 376 -7.01 -1.79 0.22
N LEU A 377 -8.21 -1.32 -0.13
CA LEU A 377 -8.38 -0.19 -1.04
C LEU A 377 -9.42 0.80 -0.51
N HIS A 378 -9.04 2.07 -0.48
CA HIS A 378 -9.92 3.22 -0.43
C HIS A 378 -10.08 3.78 -1.84
N THR A 379 -11.32 4.03 -2.24
CA THR A 379 -11.66 4.75 -3.47
C THR A 379 -12.28 6.08 -3.10
N ASN A 380 -11.70 7.18 -3.56
CA ASN A 380 -12.20 8.52 -3.26
C ASN A 380 -13.56 8.73 -3.90
N SER A 381 -14.33 9.62 -3.31
CA SER A 381 -15.69 9.90 -3.78
C SER A 381 -15.68 11.00 -4.85
N LEU A 382 -16.80 11.15 -5.56
CA LEU A 382 -16.87 12.16 -6.63
C LEU A 382 -16.76 13.60 -6.11
N ASP A 383 -17.12 13.82 -4.84
CA ASP A 383 -17.17 15.10 -4.12
C ASP A 383 -15.89 15.44 -3.33
N GLU A 384 -14.83 14.62 -3.46
CA GLU A 384 -13.56 14.73 -2.71
C GLU A 384 -12.93 16.12 -2.75
N ALA A 385 -12.97 16.80 -3.91
CA ALA A 385 -12.35 18.11 -4.09
C ALA A 385 -13.12 19.26 -3.40
N ILE A 386 -14.32 18.98 -2.86
CA ILE A 386 -15.24 19.98 -2.31
C ILE A 386 -15.42 19.77 -0.81
N ALA A 387 -15.68 18.52 -0.39
CA ALA A 387 -16.08 18.19 0.97
C ALA A 387 -15.82 16.71 1.27
N LEU A 388 -16.03 16.35 2.54
CA LEU A 388 -16.14 14.96 2.95
C LEU A 388 -17.33 14.27 2.25
N PRO A 389 -17.24 12.95 2.00
CA PRO A 389 -18.13 12.29 1.06
C PRO A 389 -19.55 12.11 1.60
N SER A 390 -20.52 12.52 0.80
CA SER A 390 -21.94 12.24 1.03
C SER A 390 -22.25 10.72 1.01
N ASP A 391 -23.44 10.34 1.50
CA ASP A 391 -23.88 8.94 1.44
C ASP A 391 -23.94 8.40 0.01
N TYR A 392 -24.40 9.23 -0.92
CA TYR A 392 -24.47 8.89 -2.33
C TYR A 392 -23.08 8.68 -2.93
N ALA A 393 -22.15 9.61 -2.69
CA ALA A 393 -20.83 9.57 -3.30
C ALA A 393 -19.97 8.42 -2.75
N ALA A 394 -19.98 8.20 -1.43
CA ALA A 394 -19.28 7.05 -0.84
C ALA A 394 -19.85 5.71 -1.31
N ARG A 395 -21.17 5.63 -1.53
CA ARG A 395 -21.80 4.41 -2.09
C ARG A 395 -21.31 4.14 -3.50
N ILE A 396 -21.20 5.16 -4.36
CA ILE A 396 -20.63 5.01 -5.70
C ILE A 396 -19.18 4.53 -5.61
N ALA A 397 -18.37 5.14 -4.75
CA ALA A 397 -16.98 4.75 -4.59
C ALA A 397 -16.84 3.28 -4.16
N LEU A 398 -17.64 2.82 -3.19
CA LEU A 398 -17.68 1.41 -2.81
C LEU A 398 -18.14 0.51 -3.97
N ARG A 399 -19.14 0.93 -4.76
CA ARG A 399 -19.63 0.19 -5.94
C ARG A 399 -18.56 0.08 -7.02
N THR A 400 -17.69 1.08 -7.20
CA THR A 400 -16.54 0.99 -8.10
C THR A 400 -15.65 -0.21 -7.76
N GLN A 401 -15.33 -0.42 -6.47
CA GLN A 401 -14.56 -1.59 -6.05
C GLN A 401 -15.31 -2.91 -6.31
N GLN A 402 -16.62 -2.93 -6.06
CA GLN A 402 -17.43 -4.13 -6.26
C GLN A 402 -17.58 -4.51 -7.74
N ILE A 403 -17.70 -3.55 -8.65
CA ILE A 403 -17.70 -3.77 -10.10
C ILE A 403 -16.34 -4.34 -10.53
N ILE A 404 -15.23 -3.77 -10.06
CA ILE A 404 -13.89 -4.30 -10.37
C ILE A 404 -13.76 -5.73 -9.84
N ALA A 405 -14.21 -6.00 -8.60
CA ALA A 405 -14.09 -7.31 -7.97
C ALA A 405 -14.95 -8.39 -8.64
N HIS A 406 -16.19 -8.07 -9.03
CA HIS A 406 -17.20 -9.07 -9.37
C HIS A 406 -17.58 -9.11 -10.86
N GLU A 407 -17.33 -8.05 -11.63
CA GLU A 407 -17.79 -7.95 -13.02
C GLU A 407 -16.62 -7.88 -14.02
N SER A 408 -15.48 -7.29 -13.64
CA SER A 408 -14.37 -7.04 -14.57
C SER A 408 -13.54 -8.29 -14.94
N GLY A 409 -13.59 -9.33 -14.10
CA GLY A 409 -12.80 -10.56 -14.26
C GLY A 409 -11.32 -10.44 -13.87
N VAL A 410 -10.82 -9.27 -13.47
CA VAL A 410 -9.38 -9.08 -13.16
C VAL A 410 -8.91 -9.82 -11.91
N ALA A 411 -9.83 -10.14 -10.98
CA ALA A 411 -9.53 -10.91 -9.77
C ALA A 411 -9.33 -12.42 -10.03
N ASN A 412 -9.61 -12.91 -11.25
CA ASN A 412 -9.60 -14.35 -11.56
C ASN A 412 -8.18 -14.92 -11.79
N THR A 413 -7.18 -14.06 -12.03
CA THR A 413 -5.80 -14.43 -12.31
C THR A 413 -4.85 -13.61 -11.46
N VAL A 414 -3.80 -14.25 -10.92
CA VAL A 414 -2.79 -13.57 -10.09
C VAL A 414 -1.78 -12.87 -10.99
N ASP A 415 -1.53 -11.58 -10.73
CA ASP A 415 -0.61 -10.72 -11.49
C ASP A 415 -0.78 -10.91 -13.02
N PRO A 416 -1.98 -10.62 -13.58
CA PRO A 416 -2.30 -10.94 -14.97
C PRO A 416 -1.46 -10.18 -15.99
N LEU A 417 -0.76 -9.12 -15.56
CA LEU A 417 0.16 -8.34 -16.38
C LEU A 417 1.62 -8.85 -16.33
N GLY A 418 1.90 -9.86 -15.50
CA GLY A 418 3.23 -10.46 -15.40
C GLY A 418 3.67 -11.07 -16.73
N GLY A 419 4.86 -10.68 -17.18
CA GLY A 419 5.44 -11.02 -18.47
C GLY A 419 5.19 -9.99 -19.58
N SER A 420 4.43 -8.91 -19.33
CA SER A 420 4.32 -7.78 -20.27
C SER A 420 5.67 -7.07 -20.39
N TYR A 421 6.25 -7.03 -21.59
CA TYR A 421 7.58 -6.43 -21.80
C TYR A 421 7.66 -4.98 -21.31
N TYR A 422 6.61 -4.19 -21.53
CA TYR A 422 6.55 -2.81 -21.03
C TYR A 422 6.55 -2.77 -19.50
N LEU A 423 5.66 -3.54 -18.87
CA LEU A 423 5.52 -3.48 -17.42
C LEU A 423 6.74 -4.07 -16.70
N GLU A 424 7.31 -5.17 -17.21
CA GLU A 424 8.53 -5.75 -16.65
C GLU A 424 9.77 -4.87 -16.86
N SER A 425 9.82 -4.08 -17.93
CA SER A 425 10.88 -3.09 -18.11
C SER A 425 10.71 -1.88 -17.19
N LEU A 426 9.47 -1.51 -16.86
CA LEU A 426 9.17 -0.38 -15.97
C LEU A 426 9.31 -0.76 -14.48
N THR A 427 9.16 -2.05 -14.13
CA THR A 427 9.24 -2.59 -12.77
C THR A 427 10.66 -2.95 -12.37
#